data_AF-A0A8T5DHA8-F1
#
_entry.id   AF-A0A8T5DHA8-F1
#
_cell.length_a   1.000
_cell.length_b   1.000
_cell.length_c   1.000
_cell.angle_alpha   90.00
_cell.angle_beta   90.00
_cell.angle_gamma   90.00
#
_symmetry.space_group_name_H-M   'P 1'
#
loop_
_entity.id
_entity.type
_entity.pdbx_description
1 polymer ?
#
loop_
_entity_poly.entity_id
_entity_poly.type
_entity_poly.pdbx_seq_one_letter_code
_entity_poly.pdbx_strand_id
1 'polypeptide(L)'
;MAEKPSIDYAKERPPKNIFPIEKQMLVLGQIKNYIYHNLPPNTKFHRKRIFGSLAKGTFGKYERKWKGRKFSDVDVLFVVDDNFRPPPKWKVHFKAETKVWVVYDVDVVPIATEDETVFVDVQYIILTKTFASKPETIARAEEWGIPLNKFLSKNKFIHL
;
A
#
# COMPACT_ATOMS: atom_id res chain seq x y z
N MET A 1 -0.56 16.51 19.09
CA MET A 1 -0.91 17.13 17.80
C MET A 1 -0.39 16.19 16.72
N ALA A 2 -1.25 15.61 15.89
CA ALA A 2 -0.82 14.67 14.86
C ALA A 2 -0.14 15.45 13.72
N GLU A 3 1.14 15.19 13.47
CA GLU A 3 1.76 15.65 12.23
C GLU A 3 1.02 14.99 11.06
N LYS A 4 0.32 15.82 10.28
CA LYS A 4 0.01 15.50 8.88
C LYS A 4 1.33 15.01 8.25
N PRO A 5 1.34 14.00 7.35
CA PRO A 5 2.52 13.76 6.53
C PRO A 5 2.96 15.13 5.99
N SER A 6 4.18 15.55 6.32
CA SER A 6 4.55 16.96 6.21
C SER A 6 4.19 17.44 4.80
N ILE A 7 3.70 18.67 4.69
CA ILE A 7 3.47 19.33 3.40
C ILE A 7 4.73 19.24 2.51
N ASP A 8 5.90 19.00 3.11
CA ASP A 8 7.18 18.79 2.43
C ASP A 8 7.37 17.38 1.83
N TYR A 9 6.69 16.33 2.33
CA TYR A 9 6.77 14.97 1.76
C TYR A 9 6.32 14.90 0.29
N ALA A 10 5.35 15.73 -0.10
CA ALA A 10 4.85 15.81 -1.46
C ALA A 10 5.60 16.82 -2.33
N LYS A 11 6.14 17.90 -1.74
CA LYS A 11 6.80 19.00 -2.47
C LYS A 11 8.08 18.58 -3.19
N GLU A 12 8.82 17.64 -2.64
CA GLU A 12 10.09 17.17 -3.22
C GLU A 12 9.92 15.98 -4.18
N ARG A 13 8.71 15.42 -4.28
CA ARG A 13 8.45 14.26 -5.14
C ARG A 13 8.59 14.67 -6.60
N PRO A 14 9.53 14.06 -7.36
CA PRO A 14 9.71 14.39 -8.77
C PRO A 14 8.46 14.01 -9.59
N PRO A 15 8.25 14.68 -10.73
CA PRO A 15 7.23 14.27 -11.68
C PRO A 15 7.46 12.82 -12.12
N LYS A 16 6.39 12.23 -12.64
CA LYS A 16 6.35 10.82 -13.01
C LYS A 16 5.80 10.67 -14.41
N ASN A 17 6.51 9.88 -15.20
CA ASN A 17 6.03 9.33 -16.45
C ASN A 17 5.08 8.18 -16.12
N ILE A 18 3.77 8.44 -16.24
CA ILE A 18 2.73 7.45 -15.99
C ILE A 18 2.79 6.39 -17.09
N PHE A 19 2.74 5.12 -16.70
CA PHE A 19 2.74 4.03 -17.65
C PHE A 19 1.38 3.88 -18.36
N PRO A 20 1.36 3.36 -19.60
CA PRO A 20 0.12 2.92 -20.24
C PRO A 20 -0.65 1.95 -19.34
N ILE A 21 -1.98 1.94 -19.48
CA ILE A 21 -2.86 1.17 -18.60
C ILE A 21 -2.55 -0.33 -18.66
N GLU A 22 -2.16 -0.85 -19.82
CA GLU A 22 -1.81 -2.25 -20.06
C GLU A 22 -0.60 -2.66 -19.20
N LYS A 23 0.44 -1.81 -19.16
CA LYS A 23 1.63 -2.02 -18.34
C LYS A 23 1.30 -1.91 -16.85
N GLN A 24 0.41 -1.00 -16.45
CA GLN A 24 -0.08 -0.93 -15.07
C GLN A 24 -0.87 -2.18 -14.66
N MET A 25 -1.69 -2.72 -15.57
CA MET A 25 -2.47 -3.95 -15.34
C MET A 25 -1.58 -5.19 -15.25
N LEU A 26 -0.52 -5.28 -16.08
CA LEU A 26 0.50 -6.32 -15.97
C LEU A 26 1.19 -6.29 -14.60
N VAL A 27 1.66 -5.10 -14.18
CA VAL A 27 2.27 -4.89 -12.86
C VAL A 27 1.30 -5.31 -11.74
N LEU A 28 0.04 -4.86 -11.81
CA LEU A 28 -0.99 -5.22 -10.84
C LEU A 28 -1.21 -6.74 -10.76
N GLY A 29 -1.28 -7.41 -11.91
CA GLY A 29 -1.44 -8.87 -11.98
C GLY A 29 -0.31 -9.61 -11.30
N GLN A 30 0.94 -9.25 -11.62
CA GLN A 30 2.12 -9.88 -11.03
C GLN A 30 2.26 -9.57 -9.53
N ILE A 31 1.97 -8.35 -9.09
CA ILE A 31 1.98 -8.00 -7.66
C ILE A 31 0.89 -8.75 -6.89
N LYS A 32 -0.33 -8.88 -7.44
CA LYS A 32 -1.38 -9.70 -6.81
C LYS A 32 -0.93 -11.14 -6.63
N ASN A 33 -0.26 -11.70 -7.66
CA ASN A 33 0.29 -13.05 -7.61
C ASN A 33 1.38 -13.17 -6.54
N TYR A 34 2.34 -12.25 -6.52
CA TYR A 34 3.41 -12.19 -5.53
C TYR A 34 2.84 -12.12 -4.10
N ILE A 35 1.90 -11.21 -3.84
CA ILE A 35 1.27 -11.03 -2.53
C ILE A 35 0.65 -12.35 -2.09
N TYR A 36 -0.17 -12.97 -2.94
CA TYR A 36 -0.88 -14.21 -2.60
C TYR A 36 0.07 -15.34 -2.16
N HIS A 37 1.20 -15.50 -2.85
CA HIS A 37 2.19 -16.56 -2.55
C HIS A 37 3.12 -16.23 -1.38
N ASN A 38 3.21 -14.96 -0.96
CA ASN A 38 4.14 -14.49 0.08
C ASN A 38 3.44 -14.03 1.36
N LEU A 39 2.12 -14.27 1.48
CA LEU A 39 1.42 -14.02 2.74
C LEU A 39 1.95 -14.96 3.84
N PRO A 40 2.15 -14.46 5.08
CA PRO A 40 2.49 -15.31 6.20
C PRO A 40 1.46 -16.43 6.40
N PRO A 41 1.90 -17.67 6.63
CA PRO A 41 0.99 -18.79 6.86
C PRO A 41 0.15 -18.55 8.12
N ASN A 42 -1.04 -19.16 8.17
CA ASN A 42 -1.95 -19.11 9.32
C ASN A 42 -2.41 -17.70 9.76
N THR A 43 -2.17 -16.67 8.95
CA THR A 43 -2.68 -15.33 9.25
C THR A 43 -4.10 -15.16 8.75
N LYS A 44 -5.02 -14.80 9.65
CA LYS A 44 -6.37 -14.40 9.28
C LYS A 44 -6.36 -12.97 8.78
N PHE A 45 -6.30 -12.83 7.45
CA PHE A 45 -6.53 -11.57 6.76
C PHE A 45 -8.03 -11.40 6.55
N HIS A 46 -8.64 -10.51 7.32
CA HIS A 46 -10.07 -10.24 7.20
C HIS A 46 -10.38 -9.54 5.88
N ARG A 47 -9.50 -8.64 5.46
CA ARG A 47 -9.64 -7.88 4.22
C ARG A 47 -8.27 -7.46 3.67
N LYS A 48 -8.18 -7.34 2.34
CA LYS A 48 -6.98 -6.87 1.60
C LYS A 48 -7.36 -5.85 0.53
N ARG A 49 -6.55 -4.80 0.35
CA ARG A 49 -6.79 -3.81 -0.71
C ARG A 49 -5.53 -3.10 -1.16
N ILE A 50 -5.37 -2.97 -2.47
CA ILE A 50 -4.29 -2.21 -3.07
C ILE A 50 -4.72 -0.75 -3.18
N PHE A 51 -3.80 0.15 -2.83
CA PHE A 51 -3.97 1.59 -2.84
C PHE A 51 -2.85 2.29 -3.64
N GLY A 52 -2.85 3.61 -3.58
CA GLY A 52 -1.80 4.41 -4.17
C GLY A 52 -1.91 4.53 -5.68
N SER A 53 -0.76 4.59 -6.34
CA SER A 53 -0.69 5.01 -7.74
C SER A 53 -1.32 3.99 -8.71
N LEU A 54 -1.19 2.68 -8.47
CA LEU A 54 -1.85 1.64 -9.28
C LEU A 54 -3.37 1.77 -9.23
N ALA A 55 -3.94 1.92 -8.03
CA ALA A 55 -5.39 2.04 -7.86
C ALA A 55 -5.96 3.32 -8.50
N LYS A 56 -5.11 4.34 -8.69
CA LYS A 56 -5.49 5.63 -9.30
C LYS A 56 -5.15 5.71 -10.80
N GLY A 57 -4.60 4.64 -11.40
CA GLY A 57 -4.17 4.67 -12.80
C GLY A 57 -2.98 5.60 -13.07
N THR A 58 -2.22 5.97 -12.04
CA THR A 58 -1.08 6.90 -12.16
C THR A 58 0.26 6.20 -11.94
N PHE A 59 0.32 4.87 -11.88
CA PHE A 59 1.57 4.15 -11.64
C PHE A 59 2.57 4.39 -12.78
N GLY A 60 3.85 4.48 -12.45
CA GLY A 60 4.87 4.84 -13.43
C GLY A 60 6.24 5.13 -12.83
N LYS A 61 7.11 5.67 -13.67
CA LYS A 61 8.53 5.90 -13.42
C LYS A 61 8.80 7.38 -13.11
N TYR A 62 9.53 7.65 -12.03
CA TYR A 62 9.93 9.02 -11.71
C TYR A 62 10.99 9.51 -12.69
N GLU A 63 10.96 10.82 -13.01
CA GLU A 63 11.98 11.46 -13.86
C GLU A 63 13.38 11.36 -13.26
N ARG A 64 13.48 11.42 -11.92
CA ARG A 64 14.69 11.15 -11.15
C ARG A 64 14.36 10.25 -9.96
N LYS A 65 15.36 9.52 -9.44
CA LYS A 65 15.15 8.66 -8.27
C LYS A 65 14.57 9.47 -7.11
N TRP A 66 13.51 8.95 -6.49
CA TRP A 66 12.92 9.52 -5.30
C TRP A 66 13.14 8.58 -4.12
N LYS A 67 13.91 9.02 -3.12
CA LYS A 67 14.30 8.18 -1.96
C LYS A 67 14.87 6.81 -2.37
N GLY A 68 15.72 6.81 -3.40
CA GLY A 68 16.33 5.60 -3.96
C GLY A 68 15.44 4.81 -4.94
N ARG A 69 14.14 5.10 -5.01
CA ARG A 69 13.16 4.40 -5.85
C ARG A 69 13.09 5.02 -7.25
N LYS A 70 13.04 4.17 -8.28
CA LYS A 70 12.85 4.59 -9.68
C LYS A 70 11.37 4.59 -10.10
N PHE A 71 10.57 3.72 -9.49
CA PHE A 71 9.17 3.52 -9.84
C PHE A 71 8.29 3.84 -8.64
N SER A 72 7.00 3.99 -8.89
CA SER A 72 6.03 4.10 -7.80
C SER A 72 6.01 2.82 -6.97
N ASP A 73 5.72 2.97 -5.69
CA ASP A 73 5.45 1.89 -4.75
C ASP A 73 4.04 1.34 -4.92
N VAL A 74 3.82 0.17 -4.32
CA VAL A 74 2.49 -0.44 -4.18
C VAL A 74 2.17 -0.62 -2.70
N ASP A 75 1.16 0.13 -2.26
CA ASP A 75 0.61 0.04 -0.93
C ASP A 75 -0.51 -1.01 -0.86
N VAL A 76 -0.44 -1.89 0.13
CA VAL A 76 -1.47 -2.89 0.39
C VAL A 76 -1.95 -2.78 1.83
N LEU A 77 -3.21 -2.45 2.03
CA LEU A 77 -3.83 -2.50 3.34
C LEU A 77 -4.28 -3.92 3.66
N PHE A 78 -3.90 -4.38 4.85
CA PHE A 78 -4.44 -5.58 5.47
C PHE A 78 -5.13 -5.24 6.78
N VAL A 79 -6.36 -5.74 6.93
CA VAL A 79 -7.01 -5.83 8.24
C VAL A 79 -6.77 -7.22 8.80
N VAL A 80 -6.10 -7.28 9.95
CA VAL A 80 -5.62 -8.52 10.58
C VAL A 80 -6.19 -8.69 11.99
N ASP A 81 -6.05 -9.89 12.56
CA ASP A 81 -6.35 -10.12 13.98
C ASP A 81 -5.44 -9.27 14.89
N ASP A 82 -5.93 -8.96 16.10
CA ASP A 82 -5.19 -8.14 17.07
C ASP A 82 -3.92 -8.81 17.61
N ASN A 83 -3.82 -10.14 17.48
CA ASN A 83 -2.63 -10.91 17.85
C ASN A 83 -1.68 -11.16 16.67
N PHE A 84 -1.91 -10.54 15.50
CA PHE A 84 -1.04 -10.69 14.34
C PHE A 84 0.41 -10.32 14.67
N ARG A 85 1.33 -11.19 14.26
CA ARG A 85 2.78 -10.97 14.40
C ARG A 85 3.39 -10.81 13.01
N PRO A 86 3.92 -9.64 12.65
CA PRO A 86 4.58 -9.46 11.36
C PRO A 86 5.81 -10.36 11.27
N PRO A 87 6.11 -10.95 10.10
CA PRO A 87 7.36 -11.65 9.87
C PRO A 87 8.59 -10.80 10.23
N PRO A 88 9.64 -11.38 10.83
CA PRO A 88 10.84 -10.64 11.24
C PRO A 88 11.56 -9.92 10.09
N LYS A 89 11.39 -10.40 8.86
CA LYS A 89 11.98 -9.80 7.66
C LYS A 89 11.35 -8.47 7.24
N TRP A 90 10.12 -8.18 7.69
CA TRP A 90 9.44 -6.94 7.35
C TRP A 90 10.02 -5.78 8.15
N LYS A 91 10.41 -4.71 7.45
CA LYS A 91 11.01 -3.53 8.10
C LYS A 91 9.92 -2.50 8.36
N VAL A 92 9.90 -1.93 9.56
CA VAL A 92 8.96 -0.85 9.87
C VAL A 92 9.37 0.40 9.10
N HIS A 93 8.51 0.84 8.18
CA HIS A 93 8.68 2.08 7.42
C HIS A 93 8.13 3.27 8.21
N PHE A 94 6.93 3.09 8.76
CA PHE A 94 6.23 4.12 9.51
C PHE A 94 5.34 3.49 10.58
N LYS A 95 5.25 4.14 11.73
CA LYS A 95 4.37 3.74 12.82
C LYS A 95 3.58 4.95 13.29
N ALA A 96 2.26 4.89 13.20
CA ALA A 96 1.43 5.94 13.77
C ALA A 96 1.65 5.99 15.29
N GLU A 97 1.72 7.19 15.89
CA GLU A 97 1.97 7.39 17.32
C GLU A 97 1.01 6.58 18.21
N THR A 98 -0.26 6.53 17.83
CA THR A 98 -1.31 5.78 18.53
C THR A 98 -1.37 4.30 18.15
N LYS A 99 -0.38 3.80 17.38
CA LYS A 99 -0.29 2.44 16.81
C LYS A 99 -1.54 1.98 16.05
N VAL A 100 -2.31 2.94 15.53
CA VAL A 100 -3.53 2.65 14.77
C VAL A 100 -3.21 1.79 13.55
N TRP A 101 -2.14 2.12 12.81
CA TRP A 101 -1.57 1.25 11.79
C TRP A 101 -0.05 1.32 11.79
N VAL A 102 0.56 0.32 11.16
CA VAL A 102 2.00 0.25 10.92
C VAL A 102 2.22 -0.04 9.44
N VAL A 103 3.09 0.73 8.81
CA VAL A 103 3.52 0.51 7.42
C VAL A 103 4.83 -0.25 7.45
N TYR A 104 4.88 -1.35 6.73
CA TYR A 104 6.07 -2.18 6.58
C TYR A 104 6.57 -2.14 5.15
N ASP A 105 7.88 -1.95 4.99
CA ASP A 105 8.58 -2.30 3.75
C ASP A 105 8.73 -3.83 3.73
N VAL A 106 8.11 -4.47 2.73
CA VAL A 106 8.01 -5.94 2.66
C VAL A 106 9.07 -6.52 1.75
N ASP A 107 9.14 -6.01 0.52
CA ASP A 107 10.05 -6.51 -0.50
C ASP A 107 10.16 -5.54 -1.68
N VAL A 108 11.14 -5.78 -2.54
CA VAL A 108 11.26 -5.13 -3.85
C VAL A 108 11.09 -6.21 -4.92
N VAL A 109 9.97 -6.17 -5.63
CA VAL A 109 9.59 -7.20 -6.60
C VAL A 109 10.03 -6.78 -8.01
N PRO A 110 10.90 -7.53 -8.68
CA PRO A 110 11.22 -7.29 -10.09
C PRO A 110 10.09 -7.80 -10.98
N ILE A 111 9.56 -6.92 -11.83
CA ILE A 111 8.51 -7.23 -12.79
C ILE A 111 9.08 -7.01 -14.19
N ALA A 112 9.20 -8.10 -14.95
CA ALA A 112 9.58 -8.03 -16.35
C ALA A 112 8.42 -7.47 -17.18
N THR A 113 8.66 -6.40 -17.91
CA THR A 113 7.80 -5.90 -18.99
C THR A 113 8.52 -6.07 -20.32
N GLU A 114 7.84 -5.80 -21.44
CA GLU A 114 8.42 -5.97 -22.78
C GLU A 114 9.66 -5.07 -23.01
N ASP A 115 9.69 -3.92 -22.34
CA ASP A 115 10.64 -2.83 -22.57
C ASP A 115 11.61 -2.59 -21.41
N GLU A 116 11.28 -2.95 -20.17
CA GLU A 116 12.16 -2.78 -19.02
C GLU A 116 11.84 -3.75 -17.86
N THR A 117 12.71 -3.81 -16.86
CA THR A 117 12.36 -4.41 -15.57
C THR A 117 11.91 -3.31 -14.61
N VAL A 118 10.66 -3.41 -14.16
CA VAL A 118 10.06 -2.52 -13.17
C VAL A 118 10.32 -3.09 -11.77
N PHE A 119 11.09 -2.39 -10.95
CA PHE A 119 11.34 -2.77 -9.56
C PHE A 119 10.30 -2.11 -8.67
N VAL A 120 9.40 -2.90 -8.10
CA VAL A 120 8.26 -2.42 -7.31
C VAL A 120 8.51 -2.62 -5.83
N ASP A 121 8.69 -1.53 -5.10
CA ASP A 121 8.65 -1.54 -3.65
C ASP A 121 7.22 -1.87 -3.17
N VAL A 122 7.06 -3.00 -2.47
CA VAL A 122 5.78 -3.42 -1.89
C VAL A 122 5.74 -3.02 -0.42
N GLN A 123 4.75 -2.22 -0.06
CA GLN A 123 4.52 -1.77 1.31
C GLN A 123 3.20 -2.32 1.84
N TYR A 124 3.21 -2.89 3.04
CA TYR A 124 2.01 -3.36 3.72
C TYR A 124 1.62 -2.41 4.83
N ILE A 125 0.39 -1.90 4.76
CA ILE A 125 -0.25 -1.14 5.82
C ILE A 125 -1.04 -2.14 6.64
N ILE A 126 -0.59 -2.41 7.87
CA ILE A 126 -1.22 -3.35 8.79
C ILE A 126 -2.08 -2.58 9.79
N LEU A 127 -3.36 -2.94 9.83
CA LEU A 127 -4.36 -2.41 10.72
C LEU A 127 -5.02 -3.56 11.47
N THR A 128 -4.99 -3.56 12.80
CA THR A 128 -5.66 -4.62 13.55
C THR A 128 -7.16 -4.39 13.59
N LYS A 129 -7.91 -5.48 13.77
CA LYS A 129 -9.37 -5.47 13.75
C LYS A 129 -9.96 -4.49 14.77
N THR A 130 -9.43 -4.46 16.00
CA THR A 130 -9.92 -3.56 17.04
C THR A 130 -9.78 -2.09 16.65
N PHE A 131 -8.72 -1.71 15.92
CA PHE A 131 -8.55 -0.33 15.47
C PHE A 131 -9.35 -0.04 14.20
N ALA A 132 -9.51 -1.01 13.30
CA ALA A 132 -10.21 -0.81 12.04
C ALA A 132 -11.64 -0.26 12.24
N SER A 133 -12.35 -0.73 13.26
CA SER A 133 -13.74 -0.32 13.54
C SER A 133 -13.89 1.03 14.25
N LYS A 134 -12.78 1.68 14.66
CA LYS A 134 -12.85 2.92 15.43
C LYS A 134 -13.12 4.13 14.53
N PRO A 135 -14.13 4.98 14.82
CA PRO A 135 -14.46 6.14 14.00
C PRO A 135 -13.27 7.07 13.74
N GLU A 136 -12.43 7.32 14.75
CA GLU A 136 -11.25 8.16 14.63
C GLU A 136 -10.17 7.54 13.73
N THR A 137 -10.09 6.21 13.69
CA THR A 137 -9.18 5.49 12.78
C THR A 137 -9.68 5.58 11.35
N ILE A 138 -10.98 5.44 11.15
CA ILE A 138 -11.63 5.58 9.85
C ILE A 138 -11.41 6.98 9.29
N ALA A 139 -11.71 8.02 10.07
CA ALA A 139 -11.52 9.41 9.65
C ALA A 139 -10.06 9.69 9.26
N ARG A 140 -9.10 9.25 10.09
CA ARG A 140 -7.67 9.42 9.81
C ARG A 140 -7.22 8.65 8.57
N ALA A 141 -7.73 7.44 8.36
CA ALA A 141 -7.43 6.65 7.17
C ALA A 141 -7.95 7.37 5.90
N GLU A 142 -9.16 7.94 5.98
CA GLU A 142 -9.77 8.66 4.86
C GLU A 142 -9.02 9.96 4.51
N GLU A 143 -8.52 10.69 5.52
CA GLU A 143 -7.59 11.83 5.30
C GLU A 143 -6.34 11.43 4.51
N TRP A 144 -5.89 10.19 4.66
CA TRP A 144 -4.74 9.63 3.95
C TRP A 144 -5.12 9.02 2.59
N GLY A 145 -6.38 9.18 2.16
CA GLY A 145 -6.91 8.62 0.93
C GLY A 145 -7.14 7.10 1.01
N ILE A 146 -7.19 6.53 2.21
CA ILE A 146 -7.52 5.12 2.47
C ILE A 146 -9.02 5.05 2.84
N PRO A 147 -9.92 4.67 1.93
CA PRO A 147 -11.37 4.63 2.14
C PRO A 147 -11.81 3.48 3.08
N LEU A 148 -11.42 3.55 4.36
CA LEU A 148 -11.67 2.50 5.34
C LEU A 148 -13.16 2.36 5.71
N ASN A 149 -13.95 3.44 5.68
CA ASN A 149 -15.39 3.36 5.94
C ASN A 149 -16.11 2.52 4.88
N LYS A 150 -15.85 2.84 3.59
CA LYS A 150 -16.32 2.05 2.45
C LYS A 150 -15.81 0.61 2.49
N PHE A 151 -14.68 0.38 3.15
CA PHE A 151 -14.08 -0.92 3.30
C PHE A 151 -14.73 -1.78 4.38
N LEU A 152 -15.42 -1.18 5.37
CA LEU A 152 -16.11 -1.88 6.46
C LEU A 152 -17.62 -1.97 6.27
N SER A 153 -18.19 -1.18 5.37
CA SER A 153 -19.61 -1.30 5.04
C SER A 153 -19.93 -2.69 4.46
N LYS A 154 -21.09 -3.25 4.85
CA LYS A 154 -21.58 -4.56 4.37
C LYS A 154 -22.04 -4.52 2.91
N ASN A 155 -22.16 -3.34 2.31
CA ASN A 155 -22.60 -3.14 0.94
C ASN A 155 -21.39 -3.29 0.00
N LYS A 156 -21.24 -4.50 -0.54
CA LYS A 156 -20.29 -4.89 -1.58
C LYS A 156 -20.43 -3.99 -2.82
N PHE A 157 -19.62 -2.94 -2.95
CA PHE A 157 -19.33 -2.38 -4.27
C PHE A 157 -17.97 -1.74 -4.27
N ILE A 158 -16.98 -2.46 -4.79
CA ILE A 158 -15.90 -1.87 -5.60
C ILE A 158 -15.56 -2.90 -6.68
N HIS A 159 -16.24 -2.74 -7.82
CA HIS A 159 -15.75 -3.19 -9.10
C HIS A 159 -14.49 -2.39 -9.45
N LEU A 160 -13.49 -3.07 -10.02
CA LEU A 160 -12.61 -2.46 -11.01
C LEU A 160 -13.41 -2.35 -12.31
#